data_AF-A0A543NFK0-F1
#
_entry.id   AF-A0A543NFK0-F1
#
_cell.length_a   1.000
_cell.length_b   1.000
_cell.length_c   1.000
_cell.angle_alpha   90.00
_cell.angle_beta   90.00
_cell.angle_gamma   90.00
#
_symmetry.space_group_name_H-M   'P 1'
#
loop_
_entity.id
_entity.type
_entity.pdbx_description
1 polymer ?
#
loop_
_entity_poly.entity_id
_entity_poly.type
_entity_poly.pdbx_seq_one_letter_code
_entity_poly.pdbx_strand_id
1 'polypeptide(L)'
;MDEEQVGAILAVAATYDSRTTGRSDVLAWQQVIEDLPFEECRDAVIRWYSTSRPRRIQPGDVRDAVRAARAERRNHAAWDAARPPVDPDDVDAYQQWLRDGAAAAADAPPGAKALAARRSGGPPEHVRAQLDRVRAQCASGSESGATRGGTR
;
A
#
# COMPACT_ATOMS: atom_id res chain seq x y z
N MET A 1 -15.04 -5.78 20.63
CA MET A 1 -16.10 -6.56 19.97
C MET A 1 -16.58 -7.63 20.93
N ASP A 2 -17.89 -7.77 21.09
CA ASP A 2 -18.49 -8.73 22.03
C ASP A 2 -18.63 -10.14 21.43
N GLU A 3 -19.06 -11.09 22.25
CA GLU A 3 -19.19 -12.51 21.86
C GLU A 3 -20.30 -12.75 20.84
N GLU A 4 -21.38 -11.96 20.89
CA GLU A 4 -22.50 -12.06 19.95
C GLU A 4 -22.06 -11.65 18.55
N GLN A 5 -21.33 -10.53 18.46
CA GLN A 5 -20.71 -10.05 17.23
C GLN A 5 -19.70 -11.05 16.66
N VAL A 6 -18.87 -11.68 17.52
CA VAL A 6 -17.95 -12.73 17.08
C VAL A 6 -18.71 -13.97 16.60
N GLY A 7 -19.80 -14.35 17.29
CA GLY A 7 -20.70 -15.41 16.86
C GLY A 7 -21.30 -15.14 15.48
N ALA A 8 -21.69 -13.90 15.20
CA ALA A 8 -22.20 -13.48 13.89
C ALA A 8 -21.12 -13.56 12.80
N ILE A 9 -19.88 -13.15 13.08
CA ILE A 9 -18.75 -13.31 12.14
C ILE A 9 -18.51 -14.79 11.82
N LEU A 10 -18.50 -15.64 12.85
CA LEU A 10 -18.32 -17.08 12.70
C LEU A 10 -19.49 -17.73 11.95
N ALA A 11 -20.72 -17.24 12.13
CA ALA A 11 -21.88 -17.68 11.36
C ALA A 11 -21.71 -17.35 9.87
N VAL A 12 -21.26 -16.14 9.53
CA VAL A 12 -20.93 -15.78 8.14
C VAL A 12 -19.83 -16.68 7.59
N ALA A 13 -18.77 -16.97 8.36
CA ALA A 13 -17.73 -17.89 7.89
C ALA A 13 -18.28 -19.31 7.64
N ALA A 14 -19.19 -19.78 8.50
CA ALA A 14 -19.83 -21.09 8.39
C ALA A 14 -20.74 -21.23 7.15
N THR A 15 -21.33 -20.13 6.65
CA THR A 15 -22.10 -20.21 5.40
C THR A 15 -21.22 -20.54 4.18
N TYR A 16 -19.92 -20.26 4.24
CA TYR A 16 -19.00 -20.53 3.13
C TYR A 16 -18.29 -21.87 3.23
N ASP A 17 -17.90 -22.31 4.44
CA ASP A 17 -17.03 -23.48 4.63
C ASP A 17 -17.65 -24.63 5.45
N SER A 18 -18.93 -24.50 5.77
CA SER A 18 -19.74 -25.48 6.51
C SER A 18 -19.10 -25.91 7.83
N ARG A 19 -18.35 -25.02 8.49
CA ARG A 19 -17.84 -25.30 9.85
C ARG A 19 -19.00 -25.31 10.86
N THR A 20 -18.88 -26.16 11.87
CA THR A 20 -19.71 -26.07 13.08
C THR A 20 -19.05 -25.08 14.04
N THR A 21 -19.83 -24.15 14.59
CA THR A 21 -19.32 -23.11 15.50
C THR A 21 -19.87 -23.37 16.90
N GLY A 22 -18.96 -23.58 17.85
CA GLY A 22 -19.28 -23.76 19.26
C GLY A 22 -18.90 -22.55 20.11
N ARG A 23 -19.33 -22.56 21.36
CA ARG A 23 -18.99 -21.54 22.37
C ARG A 23 -17.47 -21.36 22.51
N SER A 24 -16.72 -22.46 22.47
CA SER A 24 -15.25 -22.44 22.54
C SER A 24 -14.62 -21.70 21.36
N ASP A 25 -15.17 -21.85 20.15
CA ASP A 25 -14.66 -21.18 18.95
C ASP A 25 -14.88 -19.67 19.02
N VAL A 26 -16.05 -19.25 19.54
CA VAL A 26 -16.36 -17.83 19.76
C VAL A 26 -15.36 -17.21 20.72
N LEU A 27 -15.10 -17.84 21.86
CA LEU A 27 -14.15 -17.31 22.85
C LEU A 27 -12.71 -17.26 22.30
N ALA A 28 -12.29 -18.30 21.57
CA ALA A 28 -10.96 -18.35 20.96
C ALA A 28 -10.80 -17.27 19.88
N TRP A 29 -11.83 -17.04 19.06
CA TRP A 29 -11.83 -15.96 18.07
C TRP A 29 -11.83 -14.59 18.73
N GLN A 30 -12.66 -14.39 19.76
CA GLN A 30 -12.77 -13.11 20.44
C GLN A 30 -11.43 -12.60 20.95
N GLN A 31 -10.62 -13.45 21.61
CA GLN A 31 -9.28 -13.09 22.07
C GLN A 31 -8.36 -12.57 20.95
N VAL A 32 -8.63 -12.97 19.70
CA VAL A 32 -7.82 -12.62 18.53
C VAL A 32 -8.41 -11.46 17.73
N ILE A 33 -9.66 -11.02 17.94
CA ILE A 33 -10.23 -9.90 17.16
C ILE A 33 -11.03 -8.91 18.00
N GLU A 34 -10.98 -9.00 19.34
CA GLU A 34 -11.75 -8.14 20.25
C GLU A 34 -11.48 -6.64 20.07
N ASP A 35 -10.27 -6.28 19.62
CA ASP A 35 -9.83 -4.90 19.41
C ASP A 35 -10.32 -4.31 18.07
N LEU A 36 -10.89 -5.16 17.20
CA LEU A 36 -11.30 -4.78 15.86
C LEU A 36 -12.79 -4.44 15.79
N PRO A 37 -13.21 -3.48 14.94
CA PRO A 37 -14.61 -3.19 14.68
C PRO A 37 -15.31 -4.35 13.98
N PHE A 38 -16.55 -4.65 14.39
CA PHE A 38 -17.37 -5.73 13.81
C PHE A 38 -17.50 -5.64 12.29
N GLU A 39 -17.85 -4.46 11.76
CA GLU A 39 -18.06 -4.24 10.33
C GLU A 39 -16.79 -4.55 9.51
N GLU A 40 -15.61 -4.12 9.98
CA GLU A 40 -14.35 -4.40 9.28
C GLU A 40 -14.01 -5.89 9.27
N CYS A 41 -14.31 -6.59 10.37
CA CYS A 41 -14.13 -8.03 10.46
C CYS A 41 -15.09 -8.80 9.55
N ARG A 42 -16.36 -8.38 9.48
CA ARG A 42 -17.37 -8.97 8.58
C ARG A 42 -16.93 -8.83 7.12
N ASP A 43 -16.53 -7.62 6.73
CA ASP A 43 -16.10 -7.33 5.36
C ASP A 43 -14.82 -8.10 5.02
N ALA A 44 -13.90 -8.27 5.98
CA ALA A 44 -12.71 -9.10 5.82
C ALA A 44 -13.05 -10.58 5.56
N VAL A 45 -14.04 -11.15 6.25
CA VAL A 45 -14.52 -12.52 6.00
C VAL A 45 -15.13 -12.64 4.61
N ILE A 46 -16.03 -11.73 4.24
CA ILE A 46 -16.68 -11.73 2.92
C ILE A 46 -15.62 -11.63 1.82
N ARG A 47 -14.67 -10.72 1.97
CA ARG A 47 -13.57 -10.54 1.02
C ARG A 47 -12.66 -11.76 0.94
N TRP A 48 -12.39 -12.42 2.06
CA TRP A 48 -11.57 -13.64 2.05
C TRP A 48 -12.19 -14.70 1.16
N TYR A 49 -13.50 -14.95 1.29
CA TYR A 49 -14.20 -15.96 0.50
C TYR A 49 -14.52 -15.53 -0.92
N SER A 50 -14.54 -14.22 -1.22
CA SER A 50 -14.64 -13.73 -2.60
C SER A 50 -13.33 -13.88 -3.38
N THR A 51 -12.19 -13.84 -2.69
CA THR A 51 -10.89 -14.19 -3.28
C THR A 51 -10.72 -15.70 -3.23
N SER A 52 -10.43 -16.38 -4.36
CA SER A 52 -10.36 -17.86 -4.44
C SER A 52 -9.26 -18.48 -3.58
N ARG A 53 -9.47 -18.54 -2.26
CA ARG A 53 -8.51 -19.04 -1.27
C ARG A 53 -8.74 -20.54 -1.04
N PRO A 54 -7.67 -21.33 -0.96
CA PRO A 54 -7.78 -22.79 -0.87
C PRO A 54 -8.15 -23.30 0.54
N ARG A 55 -8.26 -22.42 1.54
CA ARG A 55 -8.46 -22.82 2.93
C ARG A 55 -9.47 -21.95 3.67
N ARG A 56 -10.00 -22.55 4.75
CA ARG A 56 -10.82 -21.90 5.76
C ARG A 56 -10.11 -20.69 6.35
N ILE A 57 -10.87 -19.60 6.53
CA ILE A 57 -10.38 -18.40 7.20
C ILE A 57 -10.12 -18.67 8.69
N GLN A 58 -9.01 -18.15 9.20
CA GLN A 58 -8.62 -18.16 10.60
C GLN A 58 -8.72 -16.74 11.19
N PRO A 59 -8.82 -16.56 12.52
CA PRO A 59 -9.00 -15.23 13.09
C PRO A 59 -7.78 -14.32 12.85
N GLY A 60 -6.58 -14.89 12.74
CA GLY A 60 -5.38 -14.15 12.33
C GLY A 60 -5.50 -13.54 10.91
N ASP A 61 -6.14 -14.25 9.98
CA ASP A 61 -6.36 -13.76 8.62
C ASP A 61 -7.30 -12.55 8.59
N VAL A 62 -8.30 -12.54 9.48
CA VAL A 62 -9.22 -11.40 9.63
C VAL A 62 -8.44 -10.17 10.08
N ARG A 63 -7.58 -10.30 11.09
CA ARG A 63 -6.74 -9.19 11.56
C ARG A 63 -5.81 -8.68 10.47
N ASP A 64 -5.16 -9.57 9.73
CA ASP A 64 -4.28 -9.19 8.62
C ASP A 64 -5.05 -8.48 7.50
N ALA A 65 -6.25 -8.97 7.17
CA ALA A 65 -7.12 -8.35 6.17
C ALA A 65 -7.58 -6.95 6.59
N VAL A 66 -7.98 -6.77 7.86
CA VAL A 66 -8.36 -5.46 8.40
C VAL A 66 -7.16 -4.50 8.40
N ARG A 67 -5.98 -4.97 8.82
CA ARG A 67 -4.74 -4.18 8.77
C ARG A 67 -4.39 -3.76 7.34
N ALA A 68 -4.52 -4.68 6.38
CA ALA A 68 -4.30 -4.40 4.97
C ALA A 68 -5.31 -3.37 4.44
N ALA A 69 -6.60 -3.51 4.75
CA ALA A 69 -7.63 -2.55 4.34
C ALA A 69 -7.38 -1.15 4.93
N ARG A 70 -6.97 -1.06 6.19
CA ARG A 70 -6.56 0.21 6.83
C ARG A 70 -5.32 0.81 6.20
N ALA A 71 -4.33 -0.01 5.83
CA ALA A 71 -3.14 0.44 5.12
C ALA A 71 -3.51 0.99 3.74
N GLU A 72 -4.36 0.29 3.00
CA GLU A 72 -4.86 0.71 1.69
C GLU A 72 -5.56 2.07 1.78
N ARG A 73 -6.50 2.25 2.73
CA ARG A 73 -7.18 3.54 2.93
C ARG A 73 -6.21 4.68 3.25
N ARG A 74 -5.18 4.42 4.07
CA ARG A 74 -4.16 5.42 4.37
C ARG A 74 -3.31 5.75 3.15
N ASN A 75 -2.95 4.76 2.34
CA ASN A 75 -2.19 4.97 1.11
C ASN A 75 -3.00 5.76 0.08
N HIS A 76 -4.29 5.43 -0.07
CA HIS A 76 -5.20 6.15 -0.96
C HIS A 76 -5.36 7.61 -0.53
N ALA A 77 -5.63 7.85 0.77
CA ALA A 77 -5.72 9.21 1.29
C ALA A 77 -4.39 9.99 1.17
N ALA A 78 -3.25 9.31 1.29
CA ALA A 78 -1.95 9.93 1.06
C ALA A 78 -1.71 10.27 -0.41
N TRP A 79 -2.18 9.42 -1.34
CA TRP A 79 -2.15 9.71 -2.77
C TRP A 79 -3.02 10.93 -3.08
N ASP A 80 -4.25 10.97 -2.58
CA ASP A 80 -5.18 12.08 -2.81
C ASP A 80 -4.62 13.40 -2.25
N ALA A 81 -4.04 13.37 -1.06
CA ALA A 81 -3.42 14.55 -0.45
C ALA A 81 -2.14 14.99 -1.17
N ALA A 82 -1.43 14.07 -1.83
CA ALA A 82 -0.24 14.38 -2.64
C ALA A 82 -0.59 14.81 -4.07
N ARG A 83 -1.86 14.68 -4.48
CA ARG A 83 -2.31 15.09 -5.81
C ARG A 83 -2.10 16.60 -5.96
N PRO A 84 -1.40 17.05 -7.03
CA PRO A 84 -1.30 18.46 -7.34
C PRO A 84 -2.70 19.07 -7.49
N PRO A 85 -2.97 20.26 -6.94
CA PRO A 85 -4.24 20.95 -7.14
C PRO A 85 -4.33 21.66 -8.50
N VAL A 86 -3.37 21.41 -9.39
CA VAL A 86 -3.26 22.01 -10.72
C VAL A 86 -3.62 20.98 -11.78
N ASP A 87 -4.09 21.44 -12.93
CA ASP A 87 -4.35 20.59 -14.08
C ASP A 87 -3.03 19.95 -14.55
N PRO A 88 -2.94 18.61 -14.65
CA PRO A 88 -1.74 17.94 -15.12
C PRO A 88 -1.38 18.26 -16.58
N ASP A 89 -2.33 18.73 -17.39
CA ASP A 89 -2.08 19.11 -18.79
C ASP A 89 -1.57 20.56 -18.93
N ASP A 90 -1.66 21.36 -17.87
CA ASP A 90 -0.98 22.67 -17.76
C ASP A 90 0.43 22.48 -17.22
N VAL A 91 1.37 22.27 -18.15
CA VAL A 91 2.77 21.97 -17.84
C VAL A 91 3.43 23.08 -17.01
N ASP A 92 3.10 24.35 -17.27
CA ASP A 92 3.73 25.48 -16.59
C ASP A 92 3.24 25.59 -15.14
N ALA A 93 1.93 25.45 -14.92
CA ALA A 93 1.35 25.41 -13.57
C ALA A 93 1.88 24.23 -12.75
N TYR A 94 2.03 23.06 -13.38
CA TYR A 94 2.58 21.87 -12.73
C TYR A 94 4.06 22.05 -12.35
N GLN A 95 4.88 22.61 -13.23
CA GLN A 95 6.29 22.89 -12.93
C GLN A 95 6.45 23.93 -11.82
N GLN A 96 5.58 24.93 -11.76
CA GLN A 96 5.59 25.92 -10.68
C GLN A 96 5.25 25.27 -9.34
N TRP A 97 4.21 24.43 -9.28
CA TRP A 97 3.83 23.69 -8.07
C TRP A 97 4.98 22.81 -7.53
N LEU A 98 5.73 22.14 -8.42
CA LEU A 98 6.90 21.34 -8.02
C LEU A 98 8.02 22.22 -7.42
N ARG A 99 8.28 23.38 -8.01
CA ARG A 99 9.31 24.33 -7.52
C ARG A 99 8.94 24.87 -6.14
N ASP A 100 7.67 25.22 -5.93
CA ASP A 100 7.17 25.71 -4.65
C ASP A 100 7.24 24.63 -3.57
N GLY A 101 6.90 23.38 -3.91
CA GLY A 101 7.03 22.24 -3.02
C GLY A 101 8.50 21.95 -2.62
N ALA A 102 9.43 22.07 -3.57
CA ALA A 102 10.87 21.89 -3.32
C ALA A 102 11.43 23.00 -2.41
N ALA A 103 11.03 24.26 -2.63
CA ALA A 103 11.42 25.37 -1.77
C ALA A 103 10.90 25.19 -0.34
N ALA A 104 9.62 24.84 -0.17
CA ALA A 104 9.03 24.59 1.15
C ALA A 104 9.71 23.42 1.89
N ALA A 105 10.11 22.37 1.17
CA ALA A 105 10.87 21.27 1.76
C ALA A 105 12.30 21.67 2.17
N ALA A 106 12.94 22.58 1.42
CA ALA A 106 14.25 23.13 1.77
C ALA A 106 14.19 23.99 3.05
N ASP A 107 13.08 24.70 3.27
CA ASP A 107 12.87 25.56 4.44
C ASP A 107 12.36 24.81 5.68
N ALA A 108 11.93 23.55 5.53
CA ALA A 108 11.39 22.77 6.65
C ALA A 108 12.45 22.47 7.74
N PRO A 109 12.06 22.52 9.03
CA PRO A 109 12.96 22.21 10.14
C PRO A 109 13.43 20.74 10.08
N PRO A 110 14.61 20.41 10.65
CA PRO A 110 15.25 19.10 10.47
C PRO A 110 14.35 17.88 10.81
N GLY A 111 13.49 18.01 11.83
CA GLY A 111 12.53 16.95 12.21
C GLY A 111 11.44 16.68 11.17
N ALA A 112 11.02 17.70 10.42
CA ALA A 112 10.05 17.56 9.33
C ALA A 112 10.69 16.95 8.07
N LYS A 113 11.96 17.28 7.79
CA LYS A 113 12.75 16.67 6.70
C LYS A 113 12.96 15.16 6.91
N ALA A 114 13.24 14.73 8.14
CA ALA A 114 13.40 13.31 8.49
C ALA A 114 12.10 12.51 8.35
N LEU A 115 10.94 13.12 8.62
CA LEU A 115 9.63 12.49 8.45
C LEU A 115 9.23 12.42 6.96
N ALA A 116 9.49 13.47 6.19
CA ALA A 116 9.28 13.48 4.74
C ALA A 116 10.11 12.40 4.03
N ALA A 117 11.41 12.28 4.36
CA ALA A 117 12.31 11.26 3.81
C ALA A 117 11.91 9.81 4.16
N ARG A 118 11.23 9.61 5.30
CA ARG A 118 10.67 8.29 5.69
C ARG A 118 9.34 7.97 4.99
N ARG A 119 8.54 9.00 4.68
CA ARG A 119 7.25 8.86 3.96
C ARG A 119 7.44 8.58 2.48
N SER A 120 8.46 9.15 1.86
CA SER A 120 8.83 8.90 0.47
C SER A 120 9.63 7.62 0.27
N GLY A 121 9.55 6.67 1.23
CA GLY A 121 10.15 5.34 1.25
C GLY A 121 10.77 5.00 -0.08
N GLY A 122 12.08 5.25 -0.18
CA GLY A 122 12.80 5.27 -1.45
C GLY A 122 12.49 4.02 -2.28
N PRO A 123 12.56 4.12 -3.62
CA PRO A 123 12.08 3.10 -4.53
C PRO A 123 12.54 1.70 -4.07
N PRO A 124 11.61 0.72 -3.99
CA PRO A 124 11.94 -0.61 -3.53
C PRO A 124 13.14 -1.17 -4.31
N GLU A 125 13.96 -1.99 -3.66
CA GLU A 125 15.32 -2.35 -4.12
C GLU A 125 15.39 -2.77 -5.60
N HIS A 126 14.38 -3.49 -6.09
CA HIS A 126 14.27 -3.90 -7.49
C HIS A 126 14.13 -2.73 -8.47
N VAL A 127 13.42 -1.65 -8.09
CA VAL A 127 13.28 -0.42 -8.89
C VAL A 127 14.60 0.36 -8.91
N ARG A 128 15.33 0.40 -7.78
CA ARG A 128 16.70 0.94 -7.73
C ARG A 128 17.64 0.19 -8.66
N ALA A 129 17.67 -1.14 -8.59
CA ALA A 129 18.49 -1.98 -9.46
C ALA A 129 18.12 -1.87 -10.95
N GLN A 130 16.89 -1.50 -11.26
CA GLN A 130 16.45 -1.25 -12.64
C GLN A 130 16.90 0.13 -13.14
N LEU A 131 16.80 1.17 -12.30
CA LEU A 131 17.30 2.52 -12.63
C LEU A 131 18.83 2.55 -12.81
N ASP A 132 19.57 1.80 -11.99
CA ASP A 132 21.03 1.69 -12.11
C ASP A 132 21.44 0.98 -13.41
N ARG A 133 20.69 -0.03 -13.85
CA ARG A 133 20.90 -0.69 -15.15
C ARG A 133 20.67 0.26 -16.32
N VAL A 134 19.59 1.05 -16.28
CA VAL A 134 19.30 2.05 -17.33
C VAL A 134 20.40 3.11 -17.40
N ARG A 135 20.87 3.62 -16.24
CA ARG A 135 21.98 4.58 -16.20
C ARG A 135 23.29 4.00 -16.75
N ALA A 136 23.61 2.74 -16.42
CA ALA A 136 24.79 2.07 -16.95
C ALA A 136 24.71 1.90 -18.49
N GLN A 137 23.54 1.56 -19.02
CA GLN A 137 23.29 1.47 -20.46
C GLN A 137 23.46 2.81 -21.19
N CYS A 138 22.95 3.91 -20.61
CA CYS A 138 23.14 5.24 -21.16
C CYS A 138 24.61 5.70 -21.12
N ALA A 139 25.35 5.33 -20.07
CA ALA A 139 26.78 5.62 -19.97
C ALA A 139 27.61 4.84 -21.01
N SER A 140 27.26 3.57 -21.28
CA SER A 140 27.95 2.75 -22.30
C SER A 140 27.57 3.11 -23.74
N GLY A 141 26.41 3.74 -23.97
CA GLY A 141 25.95 4.14 -25.30
C GLY A 141 26.66 5.38 -25.88
N SER A 142 27.38 6.14 -25.04
CA SER A 142 28.07 7.38 -25.45
C SER A 142 29.42 7.16 -26.14
N GLU A 143 29.97 5.94 -26.16
CA GLU A 143 31.29 5.66 -26.75
C GLU A 143 31.24 5.12 -28.18
N SER A 144 30.06 4.71 -28.69
CA SER A 144 29.97 3.99 -29.97
C SER A 144 29.71 4.86 -31.22
N GLY A 145 29.68 6.20 -31.09
CA GLY A 145 29.30 7.12 -32.18
C GLY A 145 30.46 7.88 -32.86
N ALA A 146 31.72 7.68 -32.45
CA ALA A 146 32.84 8.53 -32.88
C ALA A 146 33.94 7.80 -33.67
N THR A 147 33.61 7.15 -34.78
CA THR A 147 34.61 6.82 -35.84
C THR A 147 34.13 7.24 -37.22
N ARG A 148 34.31 8.55 -37.46
CA ARG A 148 34.85 9.22 -38.65
C ARG A 148 34.63 8.55 -40.02
N GLY A 149 33.88 9.25 -40.86
CA GLY A 149 34.16 9.31 -42.29
C GLY A 149 35.54 9.92 -42.55
N GLY A 150 36.21 9.44 -43.61
CA GLY A 150 37.51 9.92 -44.05
C GLY A 150 37.90 9.36 -45.41
N THR A 151 37.54 10.11 -46.47
CA THR A 151 38.26 10.29 -47.74
C THR A 151 38.80 9.05 -48.48
N ARG A 152 38.21 8.70 -49.63
CA ARG A 152 38.63 9.15 -50.97
C ARG A 152 37.67 8.64 -52.04
#